data_AF-A0A538SC66-F1
#
_entry.id   AF-A0A538SC66-F1
#
_cell.length_a   1.000
_cell.length_b   1.000
_cell.length_c   1.000
_cell.angle_alpha   90.00
_cell.angle_beta   90.00
_cell.angle_gamma   90.00
#
_symmetry.space_group_name_H-M   'P 1'
#
loop_
_entity.id
_entity.type
_entity.pdbx_description
1 polymer ?
#
loop_
_entity_poly.entity_id
_entity_poly.type
_entity_poly.pdbx_seq_one_letter_code
_entity_poly.pdbx_strand_id
1 'polypeptide(L)'
;MGAGRQGVRAVGRGLRPLPALPRGLRRGPGARSQRPPVLLHLWQVARAVAEGIPLVGYLHWSLLDNYEWADGFTARFGLVAADYATQQRTIRESARRLAEIIRRNEL
;
A
#
# COMPACT_ATOMS: atom_id res chain seq x y z
N MET A 1 0.97 -41.18 -13.17
CA MET A 1 1.60 -39.89 -13.48
C MET A 1 0.66 -38.77 -13.05
N GLY A 2 0.75 -38.32 -11.81
CA GLY A 2 -0.08 -37.22 -11.28
C GLY A 2 0.74 -35.96 -11.20
N ALA A 3 0.31 -34.90 -11.90
CA ALA A 3 1.00 -33.61 -11.95
C ALA A 3 1.13 -33.03 -10.53
N GLY A 4 2.37 -32.96 -10.04
CA GLY A 4 2.71 -32.29 -8.80
C GLY A 4 2.42 -30.80 -8.92
N ARG A 5 1.29 -30.37 -8.35
CA ARG A 5 1.06 -28.95 -8.04
C ARG A 5 2.11 -28.56 -7.00
N GLN A 6 3.22 -28.00 -7.46
CA GLN A 6 4.17 -27.31 -6.61
C GLN A 6 3.47 -26.06 -6.06
N GLY A 7 2.75 -26.24 -4.95
CA GLY A 7 2.13 -25.15 -4.22
C GLY A 7 3.25 -24.25 -3.72
N VAL A 8 3.22 -22.98 -4.13
CA VAL A 8 3.98 -21.92 -3.47
C VAL A 8 3.58 -21.97 -2.00
N ARG A 9 4.49 -22.47 -1.14
CA ARG A 9 4.31 -22.41 0.31
C ARG A 9 4.23 -20.93 0.67
N ALA A 10 3.10 -20.50 1.23
CA ALA A 10 2.96 -19.17 1.80
C ALA A 10 4.04 -18.99 2.89
N VAL A 11 5.04 -18.17 2.60
CA VAL A 11 6.06 -17.78 3.57
C VAL A 11 5.50 -16.60 4.35
N GLY A 12 5.11 -16.84 5.60
CA GLY A 12 4.73 -15.80 6.55
C GLY A 12 3.29 -15.89 7.03
N ARG A 13 3.08 -15.47 8.29
CA ARG A 13 1.75 -15.20 8.83
C ARG A 13 1.09 -14.19 7.89
N GLY A 14 0.03 -14.54 7.18
CA GLY A 14 -0.68 -13.60 6.32
C GLY A 14 -1.23 -12.41 7.13
N LEU A 15 -1.45 -11.27 6.48
CA LEU A 15 -2.16 -10.14 7.08
C LEU A 15 -3.46 -10.65 7.69
N ARG A 16 -3.63 -10.45 9.00
CA ARG A 16 -4.86 -10.90 9.68
C ARG A 16 -6.03 -10.05 9.18
N PRO A 17 -7.12 -10.66 8.72
CA PRO A 17 -8.27 -9.91 8.21
C PRO A 17 -8.99 -9.19 9.35
N LEU A 18 -9.39 -7.94 9.12
CA LEU A 18 -10.39 -7.23 9.93
C LEU A 18 -11.79 -7.40 9.32
N PRO A 19 -12.85 -7.54 10.15
CA PRO A 19 -14.20 -7.76 9.67
C PRO A 19 -14.86 -6.54 8.99
N ALA A 20 -14.27 -5.34 9.06
CA ALA A 20 -14.84 -4.13 8.46
C ALA A 20 -13.78 -3.08 8.10
N LEU A 21 -14.10 -2.22 7.12
CA LEU A 21 -13.27 -1.06 6.79
C LEU A 21 -13.21 -0.12 8.00
N PRO A 22 -12.02 0.32 8.46
CA PRO A 22 -11.92 1.26 9.56
C PRO A 22 -12.73 2.54 9.26
N ARG A 23 -13.72 2.86 10.12
CA ARG A 23 -14.45 4.14 10.05
C ARG A 23 -13.43 5.27 10.22
N GLY A 24 -13.29 6.14 9.22
CA GLY A 24 -12.29 7.23 9.23
C GLY A 24 -11.40 7.32 8.00
N LEU A 25 -11.56 6.43 7.01
CA LEU A 25 -10.97 6.56 5.68
C LEU A 25 -11.66 7.66 4.84
N ARG A 26 -11.76 8.87 5.39
CA ARG A 26 -12.19 10.06 4.66
C ARG A 26 -10.98 10.76 4.06
N ARG A 27 -11.12 11.17 2.81
CA ARG A 27 -10.14 12.01 2.12
C ARG A 27 -10.03 13.33 2.90
N GLY A 28 -8.85 13.67 3.40
CA GLY A 28 -8.60 14.98 3.99
C GLY A 28 -8.65 16.08 2.91
N PRO A 29 -9.11 17.29 3.23
CA PRO A 29 -9.00 18.43 2.31
C PRO A 29 -7.53 18.64 1.93
N GLY A 30 -7.25 18.82 0.62
CA GLY A 30 -5.90 18.98 0.09
C GLY A 30 -5.18 17.70 -0.35
N ALA A 31 -5.87 16.54 -0.39
CA ALA A 31 -5.32 15.32 -0.97
C ALA A 31 -5.04 15.48 -2.48
N ARG A 32 -3.79 15.83 -2.82
CA ARG A 32 -3.31 16.06 -4.21
C ARG A 32 -3.32 14.82 -5.10
N SER A 33 -3.33 13.62 -4.51
CA SER A 33 -3.45 12.37 -5.27
C SER A 33 -4.91 12.02 -5.50
N GLN A 34 -5.24 11.66 -6.74
CA GLN A 34 -6.55 11.11 -7.13
C GLN A 34 -6.72 9.64 -6.71
N ARG A 35 -5.63 8.97 -6.31
CA ARG A 35 -5.64 7.53 -5.98
C ARG A 35 -6.28 7.29 -4.60
N PRO A 36 -6.99 6.17 -4.41
CA PRO A 36 -7.54 5.82 -3.11
C PRO A 36 -6.44 5.66 -2.05
N PRO A 37 -6.71 5.95 -0.76
CA PRO A 37 -5.72 5.83 0.31
C PRO A 37 -5.12 4.43 0.41
N VAL A 38 -3.85 4.34 0.84
CA VAL A 38 -3.11 3.08 1.00
C VAL A 38 -3.88 2.03 1.83
N LEU A 39 -4.59 2.47 2.86
CA LEU A 39 -5.34 1.56 3.75
C LEU A 39 -6.57 0.95 3.09
N LEU A 40 -7.19 1.67 2.16
CA LEU A 40 -8.33 1.12 1.42
C LEU A 40 -7.84 -0.09 0.60
N HIS A 41 -6.71 0.04 -0.08
CA HIS A 41 -6.12 -1.05 -0.86
C HIS A 41 -5.69 -2.21 0.03
N LEU A 42 -5.04 -1.94 1.16
CA LEU A 42 -4.65 -2.98 2.10
C LEU A 42 -5.86 -3.73 2.69
N TRP A 43 -6.98 -3.03 2.95
CA TRP A 43 -8.21 -3.67 3.37
C TRP A 43 -8.75 -4.63 2.31
N GLN A 44 -8.74 -4.25 1.02
CA GLN A 44 -9.12 -5.16 -0.06
C GLN A 44 -8.17 -6.36 -0.16
N VAL A 45 -6.86 -6.14 0.01
CA VAL A 45 -5.87 -7.23 0.05
C VAL A 45 -6.15 -8.19 1.20
N ALA A 46 -6.43 -7.68 2.40
CA ALA A 46 -6.74 -8.52 3.54
C ALA A 46 -8.05 -9.30 3.35
N ARG A 47 -9.05 -8.70 2.69
CA ARG A 47 -10.27 -9.41 2.29
C ARG A 47 -9.98 -10.55 1.32
N ALA A 48 -9.20 -10.29 0.27
CA ALA A 48 -8.81 -11.32 -0.69
C ALA A 48 -8.08 -12.50 0.00
N VAL A 49 -7.19 -12.20 0.96
CA VAL A 49 -6.52 -13.22 1.77
C VAL A 49 -7.53 -14.01 2.62
N ALA A 50 -8.52 -13.33 3.25
CA ALA A 50 -9.60 -13.98 4.00
C ALA A 50 -10.47 -14.89 3.14
N GLU A 51 -10.69 -14.52 1.88
CA GLU A 51 -11.42 -15.30 0.88
C GLU A 51 -10.59 -16.47 0.30
N GLY A 52 -9.35 -16.67 0.79
CA GLY A 52 -8.47 -17.78 0.40
C GLY A 52 -7.66 -17.55 -0.87
N ILE A 53 -7.63 -16.33 -1.40
CA ILE A 53 -6.85 -15.99 -2.60
C ILE A 53 -5.35 -16.01 -2.23
N PRO A 54 -4.50 -16.74 -2.97
CA PRO A 54 -3.08 -16.87 -2.65
C PRO A 54 -2.29 -15.62 -3.06
N LEU A 55 -2.32 -14.60 -2.20
CA LEU A 55 -1.50 -13.40 -2.34
C LEU A 55 -0.20 -13.54 -1.54
N VAL A 56 0.92 -13.20 -2.17
CA VAL A 56 2.26 -13.29 -1.55
C VAL A 56 2.76 -11.98 -0.96
N GLY A 57 2.10 -10.85 -1.27
CA GLY A 57 2.48 -9.54 -0.75
C GLY A 57 1.76 -8.37 -1.44
N TYR A 58 2.06 -7.16 -0.96
CA TYR A 58 1.57 -5.91 -1.51
C TYR A 58 2.73 -4.91 -1.64
N LEU A 59 2.85 -4.29 -2.81
CA LEU A 59 3.82 -3.23 -3.08
C LEU A 59 3.08 -1.93 -3.33
N HIS A 60 3.43 -0.89 -2.58
CA HIS A 60 2.84 0.42 -2.78
C HIS A 60 3.57 1.21 -3.86
N TRP A 61 2.81 1.69 -4.84
CA TRP A 61 3.27 2.73 -5.75
C TRP A 61 2.93 4.11 -5.16
N SER A 62 3.91 4.92 -4.74
CA SER A 62 5.37 4.76 -4.87
C SER A 62 6.08 5.09 -3.55
N LEU A 63 7.36 4.76 -3.44
CA LEU A 63 8.15 5.17 -2.27
C LEU A 63 8.35 6.69 -2.25
N LEU A 64 8.80 7.27 -3.36
CA LEU A 64 9.08 8.70 -3.52
C LEU A 64 8.13 9.31 -4.55
N ASP A 65 7.86 10.62 -4.41
CA ASP A 65 7.36 11.37 -5.55
C ASP A 65 8.37 11.31 -6.70
N ASN A 66 7.87 11.07 -7.90
CA ASN A 66 8.69 10.88 -9.08
C ASN A 66 8.04 11.57 -10.30
N TYR A 67 8.67 11.38 -11.46
CA TYR A 67 8.14 11.80 -12.75
C TYR A 67 7.04 10.83 -13.19
N GLU A 68 5.81 11.32 -13.37
CA GLU A 68 4.66 10.52 -13.81
C GLU A 68 4.27 10.87 -15.26
N TRP A 69 5.18 10.60 -16.20
CA TRP A 69 4.89 10.58 -17.64
C TRP A 69 4.22 11.86 -18.15
N ALA A 70 2.99 11.77 -18.66
CA ALA A 70 2.24 12.90 -19.20
C ALA A 70 1.96 13.99 -18.17
N ASP A 71 1.87 13.64 -16.87
CA ASP A 71 1.64 14.58 -15.78
C ASP A 71 2.95 15.22 -15.27
N GLY A 72 4.09 14.76 -15.80
CA GLY A 72 5.42 15.19 -15.40
C GLY A 72 5.61 15.14 -13.89
N PHE A 73 5.98 16.27 -13.29
CA PHE A 73 6.30 16.39 -11.87
C PHE A 73 5.15 16.94 -11.01
N THR A 74 3.96 17.09 -11.60
CA THR A 74 2.79 17.68 -10.92
C THR A 74 2.06 16.66 -10.05
N ALA A 75 1.97 15.42 -10.52
CA ALA A 75 1.37 14.32 -9.77
C ALA A 75 2.30 13.83 -8.65
N ARG A 76 1.73 13.57 -7.47
CA ARG A 76 2.48 13.23 -6.25
C ARG A 76 1.86 12.00 -5.57
N PHE A 77 2.54 10.86 -5.72
CA PHE A 77 2.08 9.56 -5.24
C PHE A 77 2.95 8.95 -4.15
N GLY A 78 4.11 9.54 -3.86
CA GLY A 78 5.07 8.97 -2.95
C GLY A 78 4.55 8.84 -1.52
N LEU A 79 5.02 7.84 -0.80
CA LEU A 79 4.99 7.83 0.67
C LEU A 79 5.93 8.90 1.24
N VAL A 80 6.96 9.26 0.48
CA VAL A 80 7.94 10.28 0.82
C VAL A 80 7.86 11.40 -0.22
N ALA A 81 7.61 12.62 0.26
CA ALA A 81 7.66 13.80 -0.58
C ALA A 81 9.10 14.09 -0.99
N ALA A 82 9.32 14.46 -2.24
CA ALA A 82 10.61 14.93 -2.72
C ALA A 82 10.49 16.38 -3.20
N ASP A 83 11.30 17.26 -2.62
CA ASP A 83 11.59 18.57 -3.22
C ASP A 83 12.54 18.35 -4.39
N TYR A 84 12.11 18.70 -5.60
CA TYR A 84 12.89 18.43 -6.80
C TYR A 84 14.07 19.39 -6.99
N ALA A 85 14.00 20.59 -6.42
CA ALA A 85 15.09 21.57 -6.49
C ALA A 85 16.20 21.22 -5.49
N THR A 86 15.83 20.87 -4.26
CA THR A 86 16.80 20.66 -3.17
C THR A 86 17.11 19.18 -2.89
N GLN A 87 16.33 18.27 -3.47
CA GLN A 87 16.35 16.84 -3.15
C GLN A 87 16.04 16.55 -1.67
N GLN A 88 15.46 17.48 -0.91
CA GLN A 88 15.01 17.17 0.45
C GLN A 88 13.85 16.17 0.42
N ARG A 89 13.83 15.26 1.41
CA ARG A 89 12.81 14.22 1.54
C ARG A 89 12.00 14.40 2.81
N THR A 90 10.67 14.34 2.69
CA THR A 90 9.76 14.45 3.83
C THR A 90 8.84 13.24 3.89
N ILE A 91 8.97 12.45 4.97
CA ILE A 91 8.15 11.27 5.21
C ILE A 91 6.70 11.71 5.49
N ARG A 92 5.75 11.22 4.68
CA ARG A 92 4.32 11.50 4.87
C ARG A 92 3.71 10.58 5.93
N GLU A 93 2.56 10.98 6.44
CA GLU A 93 1.82 10.18 7.42
C GLU A 93 1.40 8.80 6.88
N SER A 94 1.08 8.72 5.60
CA SER A 94 0.80 7.45 4.93
C SER A 94 1.98 6.46 5.03
N ALA A 95 3.22 6.96 4.96
CA ALA A 95 4.43 6.14 5.11
C ALA A 95 4.56 5.59 6.53
N ARG A 96 4.35 6.46 7.53
CA ARG A 96 4.43 6.07 8.95
C ARG A 96 3.40 5.02 9.29
N ARG A 97 2.16 5.21 8.82
CA ARG A 97 1.09 4.25 9.03
C ARG A 97 1.36 2.92 8.33
N LEU A 98 1.80 2.95 7.06
CA LEU A 98 2.17 1.73 6.34
C LEU A 98 3.31 0.99 7.05
N ALA A 99 4.32 1.71 7.54
CA ALA A 99 5.43 1.12 8.29
C ALA A 99 4.95 0.43 9.57
N GLU A 100 3.97 1.00 10.29
CA GLU A 100 3.41 0.37 11.48
C GLU A 100 2.64 -0.91 11.16
N ILE A 101 1.83 -0.88 10.09
CA ILE A 101 1.11 -2.06 9.59
C ILE A 101 2.08 -3.17 9.19
N ILE A 102 3.17 -2.82 8.49
CA ILE A 102 4.22 -3.78 8.11
C ILE A 102 4.89 -4.36 9.36
N ARG A 103 5.26 -3.52 10.34
CA ARG A 103 5.91 -3.96 11.59
C ARG A 103 5.03 -4.91 12.40
N ARG A 104 3.74 -4.61 12.50
CA ARG A 104 2.77 -5.45 13.23
C ARG A 104 2.29 -6.64 12.42
N ASN A 105 2.40 -6.55 11.09
CA ASN A 105 1.79 -7.44 10.12
C ASN A 105 0.26 -7.58 10.36
N GLU A 106 -0.36 -6.44 10.66
CA GLU A 106 -1.77 -6.32 11.06
C GLU A 106 -2.30 -4.94 10.64
N LEU A 107 -3.55 -4.92 10.18
CA LEU A 107 -4.24 -3.71 9.69
C LEU A 107 -4.92 -2.91 10.80
#